data_AF-A0A961V688-F1
#
_entry.id   AF-A0A961V688-F1
#
_cell.length_a   1.000
_cell.length_b   1.000
_cell.length_c   1.000
_cell.angle_alpha   90.00
_cell.angle_beta   90.00
_cell.angle_gamma   90.00
#
_symmetry.space_group_name_H-M   'P 1'
#
loop_
_entity.id
_entity.type
_entity.pdbx_description
1 polymer ?
#
loop_
_entity_poly.entity_id
_entity_poly.type
_entity_poly.pdbx_seq_one_letter_code
_entity_poly.pdbx_strand_id
1 'polypeptide(L)' 'MHILVINPNSTAAMTESVAVAARAAARADTTITALNPTNAPPAIQGPEDGAAALPGLYALFEKEVLGKGGYDACIIACFD' A
#
# COMPACT_ATOMS: atom_id res chain seq x y z
N MET A 1 3.52 -4.55 -16.86
CA MET A 1 3.43 -5.07 -15.48
C MET A 1 2.55 -4.13 -14.66
N HIS A 2 1.75 -4.64 -13.74
CA HIS A 2 0.93 -3.84 -12.84
C HIS A 2 1.27 -4.15 -11.39
N ILE A 3 1.83 -3.16 -10.69
CA ILE A 3 2.23 -3.28 -9.29
C ILE A 3 1.22 -2.54 -8.41
N LEU A 4 0.74 -3.23 -7.38
CA LEU A 4 0.05 -2.63 -6.25
C LEU A 4 1.07 -2.20 -5.19
N VAL A 5 0.99 -0.97 -4.72
CA VAL A 5 1.78 -0.46 -3.60
C VAL A 5 0.82 -0.07 -2.48
N ILE A 6 0.89 -0.74 -1.34
CA ILE A 6 0.04 -0.47 -0.19
C ILE A 6 0.85 0.28 0.86
N ASN A 7 0.46 1.51 1.17
CA ASN A 7 0.83 2.16 2.41
C ASN A 7 -0.07 1.59 3.54
N PRO A 8 0.48 0.92 4.57
CA PRO A 8 -0.35 0.27 5.58
C PRO A 8 -0.98 1.23 6.61
N ASN A 9 -0.53 2.48 6.71
CA ASN A 9 -1.19 3.50 7.52
C ASN A 9 -2.34 4.18 6.77
N SER A 10 -3.16 4.98 7.45
CA SER A 10 -4.36 5.60 6.85
C SER A 10 -4.13 6.99 6.21
N THR A 11 -2.89 7.49 6.17
CA THR A 11 -2.59 8.84 5.70
C THR A 11 -2.50 8.91 4.16
N ALA A 12 -3.55 9.43 3.52
CA ALA A 12 -3.64 9.56 2.06
C ALA A 12 -2.51 10.39 1.42
N ALA A 13 -2.07 11.47 2.09
CA ALA A 13 -0.96 12.30 1.59
C ALA A 13 0.38 11.54 1.53
N MET A 14 0.57 10.59 2.46
CA MET A 14 1.73 9.70 2.45
C MET A 14 1.62 8.69 1.30
N THR A 15 0.42 8.13 1.06
CA THR A 15 0.16 7.25 -0.09
C THR A 15 0.45 7.93 -1.41
N GLU A 16 0.07 9.21 -1.58
CA GLU A 16 0.39 9.96 -2.80
C GLU A 16 1.90 10.18 -2.94
N SER A 17 2.59 10.50 -1.85
CA SER A 17 4.06 10.63 -1.86
C SER A 17 4.76 9.34 -2.28
N VAL A 18 4.29 8.19 -1.76
CA VAL A 18 4.72 6.85 -2.17
C VAL A 18 4.41 6.61 -3.65
N ALA A 19 3.22 6.99 -4.12
CA ALA A 19 2.82 6.82 -5.52
C ALA A 19 3.71 7.59 -6.48
N VAL A 20 4.03 8.85 -6.17
CA VAL A 20 4.95 9.68 -6.95
C VAL A 20 6.33 9.02 -7.04
N ALA A 21 6.90 8.60 -5.90
CA ALA A 21 8.20 7.94 -5.87
C ALA A 21 8.21 6.62 -6.67
N ALA A 22 7.19 5.78 -6.49
CA ALA A 22 7.06 4.51 -7.18
C ALA A 22 6.93 4.71 -8.70
N ARG A 23 6.11 5.67 -9.15
CA ARG A 23 5.95 6.00 -10.58
C ARG A 23 7.23 6.57 -11.18
N ALA A 24 7.98 7.39 -10.44
CA ALA A 24 9.25 7.95 -10.91
C ALA A 24 10.33 6.88 -11.12
N ALA A 25 10.31 5.80 -10.33
CA ALA A 25 11.25 4.68 -10.45
C ALA A 25 10.78 3.58 -11.42
N ALA A 26 9.49 3.58 -11.80
CA ALA A 26 8.90 2.55 -12.64
C ALA A 26 9.40 2.62 -14.10
N ARG A 27 9.51 1.45 -14.74
CA ARG A 27 9.72 1.37 -16.20
C ARG A 27 8.49 1.90 -16.93
N ALA A 28 8.67 2.36 -18.18
CA ALA A 28 7.57 2.92 -18.98
C ALA A 28 6.40 1.96 -19.23
N ASP A 29 6.63 0.64 -19.16
CA ASP A 29 5.64 -0.43 -19.32
C ASP A 29 5.09 -0.96 -17.98
N THR A 30 5.34 -0.23 -16.88
CA THR A 30 4.88 -0.57 -15.54
C THR A 30 3.81 0.42 -15.05
N THR A 31 2.63 -0.10 -14.75
CA THR A 31 1.55 0.64 -14.10
C THR A 31 1.68 0.51 -12.59
N ILE A 32 1.49 1.63 -11.88
CA ILE A 32 1.50 1.69 -10.41
C ILE A 32 0.11 2.08 -9.90
N THR A 33 -0.48 1.23 -9.08
CA THR A 33 -1.63 1.58 -8.23
C THR A 33 -1.13 1.71 -6.79
N ALA A 34 -1.36 2.86 -6.16
CA ALA A 34 -1.01 3.07 -4.76
C ALA A 34 -2.29 3.25 -3.93
N LEU A 35 -2.43 2.51 -2.84
CA LEU A 35 -3.62 2.52 -1.98
C LEU A 35 -3.23 2.49 -0.51
N ASN A 36 -4.17 2.86 0.35
CA ASN A 36 -4.05 2.71 1.79
C ASN A 36 -5.40 2.35 2.42
N PRO A 37 -5.41 1.67 3.58
CA PRO A 37 -6.63 1.39 4.31
C PRO A 37 -7.18 2.67 4.94
N THR A 38 -8.50 2.74 5.13
CA THR A 38 -9.16 3.83 5.87
C THR A 38 -9.30 3.53 7.36
N ASN A 39 -9.14 2.27 7.77
CA ASN A 39 -9.26 1.82 9.15
C ASN A 39 -7.91 1.25 9.63
N ALA A 40 -6.93 2.13 9.78
CA ALA A 40 -5.59 1.85 10.28
C ALA A 40 -5.05 3.09 11.00
N PRO A 41 -4.01 2.97 11.84
CA PRO A 41 -3.33 4.12 12.43
C PRO A 41 -2.87 5.13 11.37
N PRO A 42 -2.85 6.45 11.67
CA PRO A 42 -2.38 7.47 10.72
C PRO A 42 -0.87 7.40 10.46
N ALA A 43 -0.10 6.84 11.40
CA ALA A 43 1.32 6.57 11.29
C ALA A 43 1.64 5.25 12.02
N ILE A 44 2.76 4.64 11.67
CA ILE A 44 3.29 3.46 12.36
C ILE A 44 4.60 3.88 13.02
N GLN A 45 4.68 3.78 14.35
CA GLN A 45 5.83 4.26 15.15
C GLN A 45 6.28 3.21 16.18
N GLY A 46 6.08 1.93 15.86
CA GLY A 46 6.52 0.81 16.67
C GLY A 46 5.65 -0.44 16.51
N PRO A 47 5.94 -1.51 17.28
CA PRO A 47 5.27 -2.80 17.15
C PRO A 47 3.76 -2.75 17.38
N GLU A 48 3.29 -1.88 18.28
CA GLU A 48 1.86 -1.72 18.58
C GLU A 48 1.09 -1.15 17.40
N ASP A 49 1.60 -0.07 16.78
CA ASP A 49 0.98 0.50 15.58
C ASP A 49 1.07 -0.46 14.40
N GLY A 50 2.20 -1.19 14.27
CA GLY A 50 2.38 -2.22 13.26
C GLY A 50 1.31 -3.30 13.36
N ALA A 51 1.07 -3.83 14.57
CA ALA A 51 0.00 -4.78 14.82
C ALA A 51 -1.40 -4.18 14.54
N ALA A 52 -1.61 -2.92 14.89
CA ALA A 52 -2.88 -2.22 14.63
C ALA A 52 -3.13 -1.93 13.14
N ALA A 53 -2.09 -1.86 12.30
CA ALA A 53 -2.21 -1.67 10.86
C ALA A 53 -2.56 -2.97 10.10
N LEU A 54 -2.21 -4.15 10.65
CA LEU A 54 -2.39 -5.44 9.98
C LEU A 54 -3.84 -5.73 9.53
N PRO A 55 -4.89 -5.51 10.34
CA PRO A 55 -6.25 -5.80 9.92
C PRO A 55 -6.68 -4.98 8.69
N GLY A 56 -6.34 -3.68 8.67
CA GLY A 56 -6.64 -2.80 7.54
C GLY A 56 -5.85 -3.17 6.29
N LEU A 57 -4.56 -3.49 6.45
CA LEU A 57 -3.69 -3.97 5.38
C LEU A 57 -4.23 -5.27 4.76
N TYR A 58 -4.55 -6.28 5.57
CA TYR A 58 -5.04 -7.56 5.07
C TYR A 58 -6.39 -7.42 4.37
N ALA A 59 -7.33 -6.65 4.93
CA ALA A 59 -8.62 -6.41 4.29
C ALA A 59 -8.47 -5.71 2.92
N LEU A 60 -7.55 -4.75 2.81
CA LEU A 60 -7.26 -4.09 1.55
C LEU A 60 -6.59 -5.04 0.55
N PHE A 61 -5.61 -5.83 1.01
CA PHE A 61 -4.95 -6.84 0.17
C PHE A 61 -5.94 -7.87 -0.36
N GLU A 62 -6.80 -8.43 0.49
CA GLU A 62 -7.83 -9.38 0.08
C GLU A 62 -8.76 -8.77 -0.97
N LYS A 63 -9.26 -7.55 -0.73
CA LYS A 63 -10.13 -6.85 -1.66
C LYS A 63 -9.48 -6.62 -3.03
N GLU A 64 -8.24 -6.14 -3.05
CA GLU A 64 -7.58 -5.72 -4.29
C GLU A 64 -6.93 -6.91 -5.02
N VAL A 65 -6.19 -7.75 -4.31
CA VAL A 65 -5.43 -8.84 -4.91
C VAL A 65 -6.29 -10.08 -5.13
N LEU A 66 -7.07 -10.50 -4.14
CA LEU A 66 -7.91 -11.71 -4.27
C LEU A 66 -9.26 -11.40 -4.91
N GLY A 67 -9.85 -10.24 -4.58
CA GLY A 67 -11.17 -9.84 -5.05
C GLY A 67 -11.18 -9.29 -6.48
N LYS A 68 -10.30 -8.34 -6.79
CA LYS A 68 -10.19 -7.76 -8.15
C LYS A 68 -9.15 -8.48 -8.99
N GLY A 69 -7.99 -8.78 -8.42
CA GLY A 69 -6.85 -9.34 -9.14
C GLY A 69 -6.25 -8.34 -10.14
N GLY A 70 -5.45 -8.87 -11.07
CA GLY A 70 -4.82 -8.09 -12.14
C GLY A 70 -3.48 -7.43 -11.76
N TYR A 71 -3.00 -7.65 -10.54
CA TYR A 71 -1.67 -7.22 -10.12
C TYR A 71 -0.65 -8.35 -10.31
N ASP A 72 0.50 -8.02 -10.88
CA ASP A 72 1.64 -8.93 -11.03
C ASP A 72 2.49 -9.00 -9.76
N ALA A 73 2.46 -7.93 -8.95
CA ALA A 73 3.18 -7.84 -7.68
C ALA A 73 2.48 -6.89 -6.70
N CYS A 74 2.74 -7.10 -5.41
CA CYS A 74 2.28 -6.23 -4.33
C CYS A 74 3.47 -5.83 -3.45
N ILE A 75 3.57 -4.55 -3.11
CA ILE A 75 4.61 -3.96 -2.26
C ILE A 75 3.91 -3.35 -1.04
N ILE A 76 4.39 -3.67 0.16
CA ILE A 76 3.99 -2.97 1.40
C ILE A 76 5.01 -1.86 1.65
N ALA A 77 4.57 -0.61 1.58
CA ALA A 77 5.42 0.59 1.67
C ALA A 77 5.55 1.07 3.12
N CYS A 78 6.19 0.27 3.97
CA CYS A 78 6.50 0.57 5.37
C CYS A 78 7.88 0.01 5.73
N PHE A 79 8.56 0.63 6.69
CA PHE A 79 9.92 0.24 7.12
C PHE A 79 9.94 -0.43 8.51
N ASP A 80 8.84 -0.36 9.26
CA ASP A 80 8.67 -0.98 10.58
C ASP A 80 8.17 -2.42 10.51
#